data_AF-A0A7S1BXI0-F1
#
_entry.id   AF-A0A7S1BXI0-F1
#
_cell.length_a   1.000
_cell.length_b   1.000
_cell.length_c   1.000
_cell.angle_alpha   90.00
_cell.angle_beta   90.00
_cell.angle_gamma   90.00
#
_symmetry.space_group_name_H-M   'P 1'
#
loop_
_entity.id
_entity.type
_entity.pdbx_description
1 polymer ?
#
loop_
_entity_poly.entity_id
_entity_poly.type
_entity_poly.pdbx_seq_one_letter_code
_entity_poly.pdbx_strand_id
1 'polypeptide(L)'
;QGVVVGDRNDDCTYGEAVLAVGLLNQYGWGNCPSGDSSVAFGRRNTASGDYATVTGGWNNVASAGASSVSGGANNVASGHWSSVSGGIENEATGNTSSVSGGQRNEASGGTS
;
A
#
# COMPACT_ATOMS: atom_id res chain seq x y z
N GLN A 1 18.13 -4.24 6.10
CA GLN A 1 18.58 -3.83 4.73
C GLN A 1 17.45 -4.10 3.72
N GLY A 2 17.08 -3.11 2.89
CA GLY A 2 16.07 -3.26 1.84
C GLY A 2 16.63 -3.11 0.42
N VAL A 3 15.80 -3.35 -0.59
CA VAL A 3 16.15 -3.25 -2.02
C VAL A 3 15.23 -2.26 -2.72
N VAL A 4 15.82 -1.38 -3.55
CA VAL A 4 15.08 -0.47 -4.42
C VAL A 4 15.48 -0.77 -5.86
N VAL A 5 14.50 -1.00 -6.73
CA VAL A 5 14.69 -1.15 -8.17
C VAL A 5 13.96 -0.01 -8.88
N GLY A 6 14.73 0.83 -9.56
CA GLY A 6 14.26 2.11 -10.10
C GLY A 6 14.69 3.26 -9.19
N ASP A 7 13.82 4.24 -9.00
CA ASP A 7 14.16 5.46 -8.28
C ASP A 7 13.84 5.36 -6.78
N ARG A 8 14.76 5.87 -5.97
CA ARG A 8 14.55 6.00 -4.53
C ARG A 8 13.71 7.25 -4.23
N ASN A 9 12.70 7.08 -3.39
CA ASN A 9 11.91 8.19 -2.86
C ASN A 9 12.62 8.74 -1.62
N ASP A 10 13.32 9.86 -1.75
CA ASP A 10 14.10 10.45 -0.65
C ASP A 10 13.22 10.99 0.49
N ASP A 11 11.94 11.25 0.24
CA ASP A 11 10.96 11.63 1.26
C ASP A 11 10.45 10.40 2.07
N CYS A 12 10.83 9.18 1.69
CA CYS A 12 10.41 7.97 2.37
C CYS A 12 11.43 7.49 3.41
N THR A 13 10.97 7.29 4.64
CA THR A 13 11.68 6.49 5.64
C THR A 13 11.42 5.02 5.37
N TYR A 14 12.36 4.33 4.70
CA TYR A 14 12.25 2.91 4.40
C TYR A 14 12.35 2.07 5.68
N GLY A 15 11.44 1.10 5.84
CA GLY A 15 11.48 0.14 6.96
C GLY A 15 12.61 -0.88 6.81
N GLU A 16 12.74 -1.78 7.79
CA GLU A 16 13.69 -2.89 7.68
C GLU A 16 13.19 -3.98 6.72
N ALA A 17 14.12 -4.60 5.99
CA ALA A 17 13.83 -5.72 5.07
C ALA A 17 12.77 -5.44 3.98
N VAL A 18 12.74 -4.21 3.43
CA VAL A 18 11.73 -3.79 2.43
C VAL A 18 12.14 -4.04 0.98
N LEU A 19 11.16 -4.07 0.08
CA LEU A 19 11.37 -4.05 -1.37
C LEU A 19 10.50 -2.98 -2.05
N ALA A 20 11.14 -2.09 -2.82
CA ALA A 20 10.46 -1.09 -3.64
C ALA A 20 10.80 -1.25 -5.12
N VAL A 21 9.78 -1.23 -5.99
CA VAL A 21 9.98 -1.27 -7.46
C VAL A 21 9.15 -0.18 -8.11
N GLY A 22 9.79 0.83 -8.72
CA GLY A 22 9.07 1.94 -9.34
C GLY A 22 9.96 3.12 -9.71
N LEU A 23 9.35 4.09 -10.41
CA LEU A 23 9.98 5.37 -10.76
C LEU A 23 9.30 6.50 -9.99
N LEU A 24 10.00 7.62 -9.84
CA LEU A 24 9.37 8.85 -9.31
C LEU A 24 8.34 9.39 -10.32
N ASN A 25 7.35 10.13 -9.82
CA ASN A 25 6.53 10.98 -10.66
C ASN A 25 7.22 12.32 -10.96
N GLN A 26 6.56 13.20 -11.72
CA GLN A 26 7.08 14.54 -12.07
C GLN A 26 7.36 15.47 -10.88
N TYR A 27 6.91 15.11 -9.67
CA TYR A 27 7.10 15.87 -8.43
C TYR A 27 8.15 15.24 -7.51
N GLY A 28 8.85 14.19 -7.96
CA GLY A 28 9.82 13.46 -7.12
C GLY A 28 9.20 12.44 -6.16
N TRP A 29 7.89 12.18 -6.24
CA TRP A 29 7.23 11.21 -5.35
C TRP A 29 7.27 9.80 -5.94
N GLY A 30 7.80 8.86 -5.17
CA GLY A 30 7.89 7.44 -5.51
C GLY A 30 7.14 6.55 -4.52
N ASN A 31 7.40 5.24 -4.58
CA ASN A 31 6.85 4.31 -3.61
C ASN A 31 7.49 4.52 -2.23
N CYS A 32 6.73 4.25 -1.17
CA CYS A 32 7.20 4.35 0.20
C CYS A 32 6.78 3.13 1.04
N PRO A 33 7.58 2.05 1.03
CA PRO A 33 7.45 0.94 1.97
C PRO A 33 8.16 1.29 3.29
N SER A 34 7.45 1.95 4.20
CA SER A 34 8.01 2.42 5.47
C SER A 34 7.78 1.46 6.65
N GLY A 35 6.92 0.47 6.49
CA GLY A 35 6.73 -0.59 7.50
C GLY A 35 7.82 -1.66 7.40
N ASP A 36 8.06 -2.39 8.49
CA ASP A 36 9.04 -3.48 8.46
C ASP A 36 8.55 -4.66 7.60
N SER A 37 9.45 -5.26 6.83
CA SER A 37 9.15 -6.32 5.85
C SER A 37 8.06 -5.96 4.84
N SER A 38 7.88 -4.67 4.54
CA SER A 38 6.87 -4.18 3.60
C SER A 38 7.33 -4.16 2.15
N VAL A 39 6.37 -4.18 1.22
CA VAL A 39 6.63 -4.20 -0.22
C VAL A 39 5.76 -3.18 -0.93
N ALA A 40 6.35 -2.40 -1.83
CA ALA A 40 5.61 -1.41 -2.64
C ALA A 40 6.11 -1.37 -4.09
N PHE A 41 5.28 -1.83 -5.03
CA PHE A 41 5.54 -1.81 -6.47
C PHE A 41 4.63 -0.82 -7.18
N GLY A 42 5.00 -0.36 -8.37
CA GLY A 42 4.20 0.57 -9.18
C GLY A 42 4.65 2.01 -8.99
N ARG A 43 3.72 2.96 -8.92
CA ARG A 43 4.05 4.40 -8.79
C ARG A 43 3.29 5.07 -7.66
N ARG A 44 4.01 5.74 -6.77
CA ARG A 44 3.45 6.53 -5.65
C ARG A 44 2.62 5.68 -4.67
N ASN A 45 3.03 4.44 -4.42
CA ASN A 45 2.32 3.56 -3.47
C ASN A 45 2.95 3.61 -2.09
N THR A 46 2.13 3.58 -1.04
CA THR A 46 2.58 3.59 0.36
C THR A 46 2.24 2.27 1.03
N ALA A 47 3.26 1.59 1.58
CA ALA A 47 3.09 0.40 2.42
C ALA A 47 3.72 0.69 3.78
N SER A 48 2.97 1.36 4.66
CA SER A 48 3.50 1.89 5.92
C SER A 48 3.26 1.03 7.15
N GLY A 49 2.40 0.02 7.05
CA GLY A 49 2.22 -0.97 8.10
C GLY A 49 3.27 -2.07 8.04
N ASP A 50 3.59 -2.68 9.18
CA ASP A 50 4.46 -3.85 9.21
C ASP A 50 3.84 -4.99 8.41
N TYR A 51 4.64 -5.65 7.58
CA TYR A 51 4.22 -6.69 6.63
C TYR A 51 3.20 -6.21 5.59
N ALA A 52 2.99 -4.89 5.45
CA ALA A 52 2.04 -4.36 4.48
C ALA A 52 2.56 -4.54 3.05
N THR A 53 1.62 -4.77 2.12
CA THR A 53 1.98 -5.05 0.72
C THR A 53 1.14 -4.22 -0.23
N VAL A 54 1.78 -3.50 -1.14
CA VAL A 54 1.16 -2.96 -2.34
C VAL A 54 1.85 -3.53 -3.57
N THR A 55 1.20 -4.45 -4.27
CA THR A 55 1.84 -5.21 -5.37
C THR A 55 1.83 -4.48 -6.72
N GLY A 56 1.25 -3.28 -6.82
CA GLY A 56 1.27 -2.48 -8.04
C GLY A 56 0.29 -1.32 -8.05
N GLY A 57 0.09 -0.74 -9.23
CA GLY A 57 -0.87 0.34 -9.45
C GLY A 57 -0.33 1.73 -9.13
N TRP A 58 -1.25 2.68 -8.91
CA TRP A 58 -0.93 4.09 -8.68
C TRP A 58 -1.62 4.65 -7.44
N ASN A 59 -0.85 5.27 -6.54
CA ASN A 59 -1.38 5.97 -5.38
C ASN A 59 -2.25 5.12 -4.43
N ASN A 60 -1.89 3.86 -4.23
CA ASN A 60 -2.52 2.97 -3.26
C ASN A 60 -1.82 3.07 -1.89
N VAL A 61 -2.56 2.82 -0.83
CA VAL A 61 -2.10 2.91 0.57
C VAL A 61 -2.47 1.63 1.33
N ALA A 62 -1.46 0.93 1.85
CA ALA A 62 -1.62 -0.15 2.82
C ALA A 62 -0.93 0.28 4.12
N SER A 63 -1.70 0.77 5.10
CA SER A 63 -1.15 1.54 6.23
C SER A 63 -1.17 0.84 7.58
N ALA A 64 -1.89 -0.28 7.72
CA ALA A 64 -1.94 -1.06 8.94
C ALA A 64 -1.17 -2.38 8.84
N GLY A 65 -0.90 -3.01 9.98
CA GLY A 65 -0.17 -4.28 10.04
C GLY A 65 -0.85 -5.37 9.21
N ALA A 66 -0.07 -6.03 8.36
CA ALA A 66 -0.52 -7.06 7.41
C ALA A 66 -1.67 -6.61 6.48
N SER A 67 -1.83 -5.30 6.24
CA SER A 67 -2.78 -4.79 5.24
C SER A 67 -2.24 -4.99 3.82
N SER A 68 -3.13 -5.14 2.84
CA SER A 68 -2.73 -5.39 1.46
C SER A 68 -3.60 -4.67 0.43
N VAL A 69 -2.94 -4.17 -0.62
CA VAL A 69 -3.60 -3.70 -1.83
C VAL A 69 -2.95 -4.37 -3.05
N SER A 70 -3.72 -5.14 -3.81
CA SER A 70 -3.15 -5.89 -4.94
C SER A 70 -2.85 -5.02 -6.17
N GLY A 71 -3.47 -3.84 -6.27
CA GLY A 71 -3.23 -2.89 -7.36
C GLY A 71 -4.37 -1.90 -7.55
N GLY A 72 -4.52 -1.38 -8.77
CA GLY A 72 -5.52 -0.36 -9.08
C GLY A 72 -5.05 1.06 -8.77
N ALA A 73 -5.98 1.97 -8.51
CA ALA A 73 -5.70 3.37 -8.25
C ALA A 73 -6.43 3.92 -7.02
N ASN A 74 -5.72 4.66 -6.17
CA ASN A 74 -6.31 5.33 -5.00
C ASN A 74 -7.03 4.40 -4.01
N ASN A 75 -6.61 3.13 -3.89
CA ASN A 75 -7.21 2.22 -2.92
C ASN A 75 -6.52 2.36 -1.55
N VAL A 76 -7.28 2.17 -0.47
CA VAL A 76 -6.80 2.27 0.91
C VAL A 76 -7.16 1.00 1.69
N ALA A 77 -6.15 0.31 2.22
CA ALA A 77 -6.29 -0.77 3.20
C ALA A 77 -5.66 -0.30 4.52
N SER A 78 -6.49 0.17 5.46
CA SER A 78 -6.05 0.82 6.70
C SER A 78 -6.49 0.12 7.99
N GLY A 79 -7.30 -0.94 7.88
CA GLY A 79 -7.54 -1.86 9.01
C GLY A 79 -6.45 -2.92 9.12
N HIS A 80 -6.18 -3.44 10.32
CA HIS A 80 -5.22 -4.55 10.42
C HIS A 80 -5.77 -5.80 9.72
N TRP A 81 -4.90 -6.54 9.01
CA TRP A 81 -5.29 -7.67 8.16
C TRP A 81 -6.34 -7.33 7.09
N SER A 82 -6.52 -6.04 6.75
CA SER A 82 -7.46 -5.63 5.71
C SER A 82 -6.91 -5.88 4.31
N SER A 83 -7.81 -5.99 3.33
CA SER A 83 -7.42 -6.19 1.93
C SER A 83 -8.28 -5.42 0.94
N VAL A 84 -7.64 -4.88 -0.09
CA VAL A 84 -8.30 -4.40 -1.30
C VAL A 84 -7.71 -5.12 -2.51
N SER A 85 -8.52 -5.91 -3.21
CA SER A 85 -8.04 -6.72 -4.35
C SER A 85 -7.76 -5.89 -5.61
N GLY A 86 -8.22 -4.64 -5.69
CA GLY A 86 -7.97 -3.72 -6.80
C GLY A 86 -9.10 -2.74 -7.02
N GLY A 87 -9.17 -2.15 -8.22
CA GLY A 87 -10.20 -1.16 -8.57
C GLY A 87 -9.76 0.28 -8.35
N ILE A 88 -10.72 1.19 -8.15
CA ILE A 88 -10.48 2.63 -8.03
C ILE A 88 -11.17 3.17 -6.78
N GLU A 89 -10.44 3.87 -5.91
CA GLU A 89 -11.03 4.57 -4.75
C GLU A 89 -11.80 3.63 -3.79
N ASN A 90 -11.32 2.41 -3.57
CA ASN A 90 -11.91 1.50 -2.58
C ASN A 90 -11.22 1.62 -1.22
N GLU A 91 -11.97 1.45 -0.13
CA GLU A 91 -11.48 1.59 1.24
C GLU A 91 -11.83 0.37 2.11
N ALA A 92 -10.83 -0.31 2.67
CA ALA A 92 -10.96 -1.36 3.66
C ALA A 92 -10.36 -0.88 4.99
N THR A 93 -11.19 -0.26 5.83
CA THR A 93 -10.76 0.46 7.05
C THR A 93 -11.01 -0.32 8.34
N GLY A 94 -11.92 -1.31 8.31
CA GLY A 94 -12.16 -2.20 9.45
C GLY A 94 -11.05 -3.25 9.60
N ASN A 95 -10.77 -3.69 10.84
CA ASN A 95 -9.91 -4.86 11.05
C ASN A 95 -10.52 -6.07 10.36
N THR A 96 -9.69 -6.87 9.68
CA THR A 96 -10.07 -8.03 8.86
C THR A 96 -11.05 -7.75 7.71
N SER A 97 -11.30 -6.48 7.39
CA SER A 97 -12.19 -6.09 6.30
C SER A 97 -11.61 -6.42 4.92
N SER A 98 -12.48 -6.61 3.93
CA SER A 98 -12.06 -6.87 2.55
C SER A 98 -12.96 -6.18 1.55
N VAL A 99 -12.35 -5.57 0.54
CA VAL A 99 -13.02 -5.12 -0.67
C VAL A 99 -12.47 -5.90 -1.86
N SER A 100 -13.36 -6.62 -2.56
CA SER A 100 -12.99 -7.47 -3.70
C SER A 100 -12.67 -6.71 -4.99
N GLY A 101 -13.00 -5.42 -5.07
CA GLY A 101 -12.70 -4.55 -6.21
C GLY A 101 -13.83 -3.57 -6.51
N GLY A 102 -13.88 -3.07 -7.75
CA GLY A 102 -14.88 -2.09 -8.20
C GLY A 102 -14.43 -0.64 -8.00
N GLN A 103 -15.39 0.27 -7.83
CA GLN A 103 -15.12 1.68 -7.61
C GLN A 103 -15.90 2.21 -6.41
N ARG A 104 -15.24 2.93 -5.49
CA ARG A 104 -15.87 3.60 -4.33
C ARG A 104 -16.65 2.67 -3.39
N ASN A 105 -16.12 1.49 -3.12
CA ASN A 105 -16.65 0.61 -2.08
C ASN A 105 -15.93 0.87 -0.75
N GLU A 106 -16.65 0.76 0.36
CA GLU A 106 -16.12 0.92 1.71
C GLU A 106 -16.47 -0.30 2.58
N ALA A 107 -15.49 -0.85 3.28
CA ALA A 107 -15.66 -1.87 4.30
C ALA A 107 -15.02 -1.42 5.63
N SER A 108 -15.85 -0.89 6.55
CA SER A 108 -15.42 -0.28 7.81
C SER A 108 -15.80 -1.05 9.08
N GLY A 109 -16.44 -2.22 8.95
CA GLY A 109 -16.80 -3.06 10.10
C GLY A 109 -15.57 -3.68 10.77
N GLY A 110 -15.39 -3.44 12.07
CA GLY A 110 -14.39 -4.11 12.90
C GLY A 110 -15.07 -4.96 13.97
N THR A 111 -14.62 -6.21 14.15
CA THR A 111 -15.04 -7.06 15.27
C THR A 111 -14.59 -6.42 16.59
N SER A 112 -15.54 -6.12 17.48
CA SER A 112 -15.29 -5.72 18.88
C SER A 112 -14.76 -6.86 19.73
#